data_AF-A0A850SIP2-F1
#
_entry.id   AF-A0A850SIP2-F1
#
_cell.length_a   1.000
_cell.length_b   1.000
_cell.length_c   1.000
_cell.angle_alpha   90.00
_cell.angle_beta   90.00
_cell.angle_gamma   90.00
#
_symmetry.space_group_name_H-M   'P 1'
#
loop_
_entity.id
_entity.type
_entity.pdbx_description
1 polymer ?
#
loop_
_entity_poly.entity_id
_entity_poly.type
_entity_poly.pdbx_seq_one_letter_code
_entity_poly.pdbx_strand_id
1 'polypeptide(L)' 'MKLQKRFNRKVGNKEYNKWVLVLPQDEVEKLGWKEGVELEPNIKDGKLVLTPKGKEKRDSKSGAASAY' A
#
# COMPACT_ATOMS: atom_id res chain seq x y z
N MET A 1 3.78 12.82 4.05
CA MET A 1 4.53 11.66 3.50
C MET A 1 5.87 12.11 2.96
N LYS A 2 6.87 11.21 2.94
CA LYS A 2 8.14 11.42 2.24
C LYS A 2 8.67 10.11 1.65
N LEU A 3 9.27 10.20 0.47
CA LEU A 3 10.06 9.10 -0.09
C LEU A 3 11.47 9.17 0.50
N GLN A 4 11.88 8.10 1.18
CA GLN A 4 13.19 7.99 1.80
C GLN A 4 14.05 7.00 1.06
N LYS A 5 15.35 7.32 0.98
CA LYS A 5 16.37 6.41 0.48
C LYS A 5 17.08 5.79 1.69
N ARG A 6 17.04 4.48 1.81
CA ARG A 6 17.76 3.71 2.81
C ARG A 6 18.90 2.97 2.13
N PHE A 7 20.13 3.23 2.58
CA PHE A 7 21.29 2.44 2.16
C PHE A 7 21.07 0.98 2.57
N ASN A 8 21.28 0.05 1.62
CA ASN A 8 21.15 -1.38 1.89
C ASN A 8 22.54 -2.03 1.91
N ARG A 9 23.27 -1.94 0.79
CA ARG A 9 24.63 -2.48 0.68
C ARG A 9 25.39 -1.86 -0.49
N LYS A 10 26.71 -1.97 -0.45
CA LYS A 10 27.60 -1.65 -1.57
C LYS A 10 28.28 -2.94 -2.03
N VAL A 11 28.32 -3.19 -3.33
CA VAL A 11 29.05 -4.32 -3.93
C VAL A 11 29.99 -3.76 -4.99
N GLY A 12 31.29 -3.84 -4.73
CA GLY A 12 32.30 -3.13 -5.52
C GLY A 12 32.03 -1.62 -5.54
N ASN A 13 31.82 -1.07 -6.74
CA ASN A 13 31.52 0.35 -6.95
C ASN A 13 30.01 0.67 -7.05
N LYS A 14 29.12 -0.31 -6.90
CA LYS A 14 27.67 -0.09 -7.01
C LYS A 14 27.00 -0.06 -5.64
N GLU A 15 26.22 1.00 -5.40
CA GLU A 15 25.38 1.15 -4.21
C GLU A 15 23.95 0.69 -4.48
N TYR A 16 23.50 -0.25 -3.65
CA TYR A 16 22.13 -0.73 -3.66
C TYR A 16 21.39 -0.02 -2.55
N ASN A 17 20.39 0.76 -2.95
CA ASN A 17 19.54 1.49 -2.03
C ASN A 17 18.13 0.94 -2.10
N LYS A 18 17.48 0.85 -0.94
CA LYS A 18 16.05 0.57 -0.83
C LYS A 18 15.31 1.90 -0.72
N TRP A 19 14.24 2.05 -1.47
CA TRP A 19 13.34 3.18 -1.32
C TRP A 19 12.21 2.81 -0.34
N VAL A 20 11.91 3.70 0.59
CA VAL A 20 10.91 3.52 1.65
C VAL A 20 9.96 4.70 1.61
N LEU A 21 8.67 4.45 1.41
CA LEU A 21 7.64 5.48 1.53
C LEU A 21 7.11 5.47 2.96
N VAL A 22 7.20 6.62 3.64
CA VAL A 22 6.64 6.76 5.00
C VAL A 22 5.24 7.34 4.90
N LEU A 23 4.26 6.50 5.25
CA LEU A 23 2.85 6.83 5.34
C LEU A 23 2.50 7.27 6.77
N PRO A 24 1.79 8.40 6.96
CA PRO A 24 1.17 8.75 8.23
C PRO A 24 0.19 7.66 8.69
N GLN A 25 0.09 7.50 10.01
CA GLN A 25 -0.81 6.50 10.62
C GLN A 25 -2.26 6.69 10.15
N ASP A 26 -2.77 7.93 10.16
CA ASP A 26 -4.14 8.26 9.74
C ASP A 26 -4.46 7.80 8.31
N GLU A 27 -3.49 7.79 7.40
CA GLU A 27 -3.69 7.34 6.02
C GLU A 27 -3.75 5.80 5.95
N VAL A 28 -2.88 5.11 6.70
CA VAL A 28 -2.90 3.64 6.80
C VAL A 28 -4.24 3.16 7.36
N GLU A 29 -4.76 3.85 8.38
CA GLU A 29 -6.07 3.56 8.98
C GLU A 29 -7.23 3.81 8.02
N LYS A 30 -7.24 4.97 7.33
CA LYS A 30 -8.27 5.28 6.31
C LYS A 30 -8.28 4.30 5.15
N LEU A 31 -7.10 3.80 4.75
CA LEU A 31 -6.96 2.78 3.72
C LEU A 31 -7.32 1.37 4.23
N GLY A 32 -7.48 1.21 5.55
CA GLY A 32 -7.75 -0.07 6.21
C GLY A 32 -6.62 -1.07 5.98
N TRP A 33 -5.38 -0.58 5.82
CA TRP A 33 -4.21 -1.42 5.63
C TRP A 33 -3.75 -1.97 6.98
N LYS A 34 -3.13 -3.15 6.94
CA LYS A 34 -2.56 -3.82 8.10
C LYS A 34 -1.09 -4.11 7.84
N GLU A 35 -0.34 -4.32 8.92
CA GLU A 35 1.03 -4.82 8.82
C GLU A 35 1.06 -6.13 8.02
N GLY A 36 2.07 -6.28 7.15
CA GLY A 36 2.24 -7.47 6.31
C GLY A 36 1.32 -7.54 5.08
N VAL A 37 0.47 -6.55 4.82
CA VAL A 37 -0.33 -6.50 3.59
C VAL A 37 0.58 -6.38 2.36
N GLU A 38 0.43 -7.31 1.42
CA GLU A 38 1.05 -7.21 0.11
C GLU A 38 0.33 -6.16 -0.76
N LEU A 39 1.11 -5.28 -1.38
CA LEU A 39 0.60 -4.24 -2.27
C LEU A 39 1.10 -4.50 -3.69
N GLU A 40 0.21 -4.34 -4.65
CA GLU A 40 0.51 -4.36 -6.07
C GLU A 40 0.67 -2.92 -6.59
N PRO A 41 1.84 -2.56 -7.16
CA PRO A 41 2.09 -1.24 -7.70
C PRO A 41 1.63 -1.13 -9.17
N ASN A 42 1.01 -0.01 -9.52
CA ASN A 42 0.70 0.35 -10.90
C ASN A 42 1.03 1.83 -11.15
N ILE A 43 1.64 2.14 -12.29
CA ILE A 43 1.94 3.51 -12.71
C ILE A 43 0.86 3.95 -13.70
N LYS A 44 0.04 4.92 -13.29
CA LYS A 44 -1.00 5.52 -14.14
C LYS A 44 -0.88 7.04 -14.08
N ASP A 45 -0.79 7.69 -15.24
CA ASP A 45 -0.73 9.15 -15.36
C ASP A 45 0.38 9.80 -14.51
N GLY A 46 1.55 9.15 -14.46
CA GLY A 46 2.69 9.60 -13.65
C GLY A 46 2.51 9.42 -12.13
N LYS A 47 1.44 8.76 -11.69
CA LYS A 47 1.14 8.47 -10.28
C LYS A 47 1.42 7.00 -9.97
N LEU A 48 1.99 6.74 -8.80
CA LEU A 48 2.11 5.40 -8.24
C LEU A 48 0.83 5.07 -7.48
N VAL A 49 0.04 4.13 -8.01
CA VAL A 49 -1.16 3.60 -7.37
C VAL A 49 -0.82 2.26 -6.72
N LEU A 50 -1.05 2.14 -5.42
CA LEU A 50 -0.80 0.93 -4.63
C LEU A 50 -2.15 0.31 -4.23
N THR A 51 -2.36 -0.94 -4.61
CA THR A 51 -3.60 -1.68 -4.29
C THR A 51 -3.28 -2.96 -3.53
N PRO A 52 -4.01 -3.32 -2.46
CA PRO A 52 -3.83 -4.60 -1.78
C PRO A 52 -4.01 -5.78 -2.74
N LYS A 53 -3.02 -6.67 -2.76
CA LYS A 53 -3.05 -7.89 -3.56
C LYS A 53 -4.03 -8.87 -2.90
N GLY A 54 -5.16 -9.17 -3.56
CA GLY A 54 -6.13 -10.16 -3.08
C GLY A 54 -7.43 -9.64 -2.44
N LYS A 55 -7.84 -8.38 -2.64
CA LYS A 55 -9.24 -7.99 -2.40
C LYS A 55 -10.11 -8.42 -3.59
N GLU A 56 -10.40 -9.72 -3.66
CA GLU A 56 -11.55 -10.18 -4.43
C GLU A 56 -12.84 -9.78 -3.68
N LYS A 57 -13.65 -8.96 -4.34
CA LYS A 57 -15.05 -8.58 -4.04
C LYS A 57 -15.54 -8.79 -2.61
N ARG A 58 -15.59 -7.72 -1.82
CA ARG A 58 -16.63 -7.54 -0.82
C ARG A 58 -17.25 -6.17 -1.04
N ASP A 59 -18.31 -6.14 -1.83
CA ASP A 59 -19.44 -5.20 -1.73
C ASP A 59 -20.56 -5.62 -2.69
N SER A 60 -21.38 -6.58 -2.26
CA SER A 60 -22.79 -6.67 -2.66
C SER A 60 -23.55 -7.51 -1.63
N LYS A 61 -23.92 -6.90 -0.51
CA LYS A 61 -25.17 -7.19 0.20
C LYS A 61 -25.57 -6.01 1.08
N SER A 62 -26.06 -4.99 0.40
CA SER A 62 -27.02 -4.04 0.92
C SER A 62 -28.27 -4.79 1.42
N GLY A 63 -28.70 -4.48 2.65
CA GLY A 63 -30.10 -4.42 3.08
C GLY A 63 -30.98 -5.66 2.99
N ALA A 64 -31.17 -6.34 4.13
CA ALA A 64 -32.45 -6.95 4.49
C ALA A 64 -32.64 -6.63 5.99
N ALA A 65 -33.27 -5.49 6.30
CA ALA A 65 -34.71 -5.36 6.51
C ALA A 65 -35.14 -6.07 7.81
N SER A 66 -35.37 -5.21 8.80
CA SER A 66 -36.17 -5.38 10.01
C SER A 66 -37.40 -6.26 9.81
N ALA A 67 -37.60 -7.25 10.68
CA ALA A 67 -38.90 -7.82 11.02
C ALA A 67 -38.82 -8.44 12.43
N TYR A 68 -39.26 -7.68 13.42
CA TYR A 68 -39.75 -8.13 14.72
C TYR A 68 -41.21 -7.71 14.81
#